data_AF-A0A3N6TQS4-F1
#
_entry.id   AF-A0A3N6TQS4-F1
#
_cell.length_a   1.000
_cell.length_b   1.000
_cell.length_c   1.000
_cell.angle_alpha   90.00
_cell.angle_beta   90.00
_cell.angle_gamma   90.00
#
_symmetry.space_group_name_H-M   'P 1'
#
loop_
_entity.id
_entity.type
_entity.pdbx_description
1 polymer ?
#
loop_
_entity_poly.entity_id
_entity_poly.type
_entity_poly.pdbx_seq_one_letter_code
_entity_poly.pdbx_strand_id
1 'polypeptide(L)'
;MIKKLSVALLLTLCVSTTVFAGSDKETDARRNTLTGADSYGQYHQFSNQLQKAVKEKDKKTVAAMVDYPITVIVSYKETDIADSHFVKAYDSVFTDRLVNIILHQTYADLFVNSTGVMIGP
;
A
#
# COMPACT_ATOMS: atom_id res chain seq x y z
N MET A 1 -54.99 -15.71 -42.42
CA MET A 1 -55.28 -15.55 -40.98
C MET A 1 -54.14 -16.14 -40.16
N ILE A 2 -53.13 -15.36 -39.78
CA ILE A 2 -52.11 -15.76 -38.80
C ILE A 2 -51.82 -14.53 -37.91
N LYS A 3 -51.83 -14.79 -36.60
CA LYS A 3 -52.04 -13.87 -35.48
C LYS A 3 -50.86 -12.90 -35.23
N LYS A 4 -51.23 -11.71 -34.76
CA LYS A 4 -50.36 -10.74 -34.07
C LYS A 4 -49.74 -11.42 -32.84
N LEU A 5 -48.41 -11.33 -32.67
CA LEU A 5 -47.74 -11.73 -31.43
C LEU A 5 -46.83 -10.60 -30.95
N SER A 6 -47.01 -10.30 -29.67
CA SER A 6 -46.71 -9.06 -28.99
C SER A 6 -45.23 -8.83 -28.74
N VAL A 7 -44.78 -7.59 -28.94
CA VAL A 7 -43.49 -7.08 -28.49
C VAL A 7 -43.54 -6.93 -26.97
N ALA A 8 -42.91 -7.84 -26.25
CA ALA A 8 -42.64 -7.70 -24.81
C ALA A 8 -41.25 -7.10 -24.63
N LEU A 9 -41.22 -5.82 -24.26
CA LEU A 9 -40.06 -5.05 -23.84
C LEU A 9 -39.50 -5.67 -22.54
N LEU A 10 -38.43 -6.45 -22.64
CA LEU A 10 -37.72 -6.98 -21.47
C LEU A 10 -36.79 -5.89 -20.93
N LEU A 11 -37.22 -5.24 -19.84
CA LEU A 11 -36.43 -4.29 -19.08
C LEU A 11 -35.38 -5.07 -18.28
N THR A 12 -34.16 -5.18 -18.81
CA THR A 12 -33.06 -5.86 -18.14
C THR A 12 -32.66 -5.09 -16.90
N LEU A 13 -32.98 -5.65 -15.73
CA LEU A 13 -32.60 -5.15 -14.43
C LEU A 13 -31.08 -5.28 -14.27
N CYS A 14 -30.34 -4.18 -14.42
CA CYS A 14 -28.94 -4.12 -14.02
C CYS A 14 -28.88 -4.31 -12.50
N VAL A 15 -28.65 -5.54 -12.06
CA VAL A 15 -28.26 -5.80 -10.67
C VAL A 15 -26.82 -5.29 -10.55
N SER A 16 -26.68 -4.05 -10.08
CA SER A 16 -25.41 -3.54 -9.60
C SER A 16 -24.95 -4.45 -8.47
N THR A 17 -24.05 -5.39 -8.76
CA THR A 17 -23.34 -6.12 -7.73
C THR A 17 -22.51 -5.09 -6.97
N THR A 18 -23.02 -4.64 -5.83
CA THR A 18 -22.20 -4.01 -4.81
C THR A 18 -21.13 -5.02 -4.42
N VAL A 19 -19.91 -4.81 -4.92
CA VAL A 19 -18.72 -5.43 -4.34
C VAL A 19 -18.65 -4.91 -2.92
N PHE A 20 -19.16 -5.70 -1.97
CA PHE A 20 -18.86 -5.48 -0.58
C PHE A 20 -17.36 -5.64 -0.43
N ALA A 21 -16.67 -4.54 -0.12
CA ALA A 21 -15.33 -4.59 0.43
C ALA A 21 -15.39 -5.52 1.65
N GLY A 22 -14.79 -6.70 1.53
CA GLY A 22 -14.73 -7.67 2.62
C GLY A 22 -14.15 -7.00 3.85
N SER A 23 -14.75 -7.24 5.02
CA SER A 23 -14.32 -6.61 6.27
C SER A 23 -12.82 -6.85 6.51
N ASP A 24 -12.14 -5.92 7.16
CA ASP A 24 -10.69 -6.01 7.44
C ASP A 24 -10.28 -7.39 7.97
N LYS A 25 -11.10 -7.98 8.85
CA LYS A 25 -10.91 -9.34 9.40
C LYS A 25 -10.91 -10.46 8.36
N GLU A 26 -11.72 -10.35 7.31
CA GLU A 26 -11.82 -11.36 6.25
C GLU A 26 -10.64 -11.22 5.27
N THR A 27 -10.22 -9.98 5.00
CA THR A 27 -9.00 -9.66 4.25
C THR A 27 -7.74 -10.11 5.01
N ASP A 28 -7.75 -10.01 6.34
CA ASP A 28 -6.69 -10.51 7.22
C ASP A 28 -6.64 -12.04 7.21
N ALA A 29 -7.78 -12.73 7.34
CA ALA A 29 -7.85 -14.19 7.33
C ALA A 29 -7.43 -14.80 5.98
N ARG A 30 -7.83 -14.17 4.87
CA ARG A 30 -7.41 -14.58 3.51
C ARG A 30 -5.92 -14.33 3.26
N ARG A 31 -5.29 -13.39 3.96
CA ARG A 31 -3.84 -13.15 3.89
C ARG A 31 -3.01 -14.03 4.82
N ASN A 32 -3.56 -14.43 5.96
CA ASN A 32 -2.93 -15.37 6.88
C ASN A 32 -2.54 -16.68 6.18
N THR A 33 -3.30 -17.07 5.16
CA THR A 33 -3.01 -18.26 4.33
C THR A 33 -1.92 -18.03 3.27
N LEU A 34 -1.66 -16.79 2.86
CA LEU A 34 -0.68 -16.46 1.81
C LEU A 34 0.72 -16.15 2.34
N THR A 35 0.86 -15.71 3.60
CA THR A 35 2.10 -15.13 4.14
C THR A 35 2.69 -15.86 5.36
N GLY A 36 2.00 -16.91 5.85
CA GLY A 36 2.34 -17.60 7.10
C GLY A 36 1.87 -16.80 8.32
N ALA A 37 1.23 -17.49 9.27
CA ALA A 37 0.49 -16.89 10.39
C ALA A 37 1.32 -15.97 11.33
N ASP A 38 2.66 -16.07 11.30
CA ASP A 38 3.55 -15.37 12.25
C ASP A 38 4.27 -14.13 11.67
N SER A 39 4.26 -13.95 10.34
CA SER A 39 4.92 -12.81 9.67
C SER A 39 4.07 -11.54 9.69
N TYR A 40 2.76 -11.68 9.90
CA TYR A 40 1.77 -10.61 9.73
C TYR A 40 1.88 -9.49 10.76
N GLY A 41 2.13 -9.84 12.03
CA GLY A 41 2.28 -8.86 13.11
C GLY A 41 3.47 -7.93 12.89
N GLN A 42 4.55 -8.45 12.30
CA GLN A 42 5.79 -7.70 12.08
C GLN A 42 5.62 -6.61 11.02
N TYR A 43 4.91 -6.91 9.92
CA TYR A 43 4.64 -5.92 8.87
C TYR A 43 3.68 -4.83 9.33
N HIS A 44 2.63 -5.19 10.08
CA HIS A 44 1.74 -4.22 10.72
C HIS A 44 2.50 -3.28 11.66
N GLN A 45 3.34 -3.86 12.51
CA GLN A 45 4.15 -3.08 13.44
C GLN A 45 5.13 -2.16 12.70
N PHE A 46 5.82 -2.67 11.68
CA PHE A 46 6.73 -1.88 10.86
C PHE A 46 6.01 -0.71 10.18
N SER A 47 4.85 -0.97 9.55
CA SER A 47 4.06 0.05 8.87
C SER A 47 3.63 1.16 9.84
N ASN A 48 3.12 0.79 11.02
CA ASN A 48 2.72 1.75 12.06
C ASN A 48 3.91 2.58 12.56
N GLN A 49 5.06 1.94 12.78
CA GLN A 49 6.28 2.64 13.21
C GLN A 49 6.78 3.63 12.15
N LEU A 50 6.77 3.22 10.88
CA LEU A 50 7.20 4.06 9.77
C LEU A 50 6.27 5.27 9.62
N GLN A 51 4.94 5.05 9.63
CA GLN A 51 3.96 6.13 9.56
C GLN A 51 4.11 7.13 10.71
N LYS A 52 4.30 6.63 11.94
CA LYS A 52 4.54 7.48 13.11
C LYS A 52 5.82 8.32 12.94
N ALA A 53 6.93 7.67 12.59
CA ALA A 53 8.22 8.35 12.44
C ALA A 53 8.17 9.41 11.31
N VAL A 54 7.54 9.08 10.17
CA VAL A 54 7.35 10.01 9.05
C VAL A 54 6.44 11.19 9.44
N LYS A 55 5.33 10.93 10.13
CA LYS A 55 4.40 11.98 10.62
C LYS A 55 5.09 12.95 11.59
N GLU A 56 5.91 12.43 12.49
CA GLU A 56 6.66 13.21 13.48
C GLU A 56 7.93 13.84 12.91
N LYS A 57 8.25 13.57 11.63
CA LYS A 57 9.51 13.96 10.97
C LYS A 57 10.75 13.47 11.74
N ASP A 58 10.64 12.31 12.39
CA ASP A 58 11.74 11.67 13.09
C ASP A 58 12.68 10.95 12.12
N LYS A 59 13.57 11.75 11.52
CA LYS A 59 14.53 11.31 10.50
C LYS A 59 15.46 10.20 10.99
N LYS A 60 15.79 10.19 12.29
CA LYS A 60 16.71 9.20 12.87
C LYS A 60 16.03 7.85 13.01
N THR A 61 14.78 7.84 13.47
CA THR A 61 14.00 6.60 13.53
C THR A 61 13.77 6.04 12.14
N VAL A 62 13.42 6.86 11.14
CA VAL A 62 13.29 6.37 9.76
C VAL A 62 14.62 5.82 9.24
N ALA A 63 15.75 6.48 9.50
CA ALA A 63 17.07 5.99 9.08
C ALA A 63 17.36 4.60 9.65
N ALA A 64 17.04 4.37 10.93
CA ALA A 64 17.25 3.08 11.58
C ALA A 64 16.36 1.94 11.04
N MET A 65 15.34 2.28 10.24
CA MET A 65 14.44 1.30 9.60
C MET A 65 14.89 0.90 8.18
N VAL A 66 15.97 1.50 7.68
CA VAL A 66 16.46 1.30 6.31
C VAL A 66 17.61 0.31 6.30
N ASP A 67 17.55 -0.63 5.35
CA ASP A 67 18.68 -1.49 5.01
C ASP A 67 19.55 -0.78 3.97
N TYR A 68 20.80 -0.46 4.32
CA TYR A 68 21.68 0.38 3.53
C TYR A 68 22.70 -0.42 2.71
N PRO A 69 23.21 0.13 1.60
CA PRO A 69 22.83 1.40 0.99
C PRO A 69 21.48 1.32 0.27
N ILE A 70 20.81 2.48 0.11
CA ILE A 70 19.62 2.58 -0.75
C ILE A 70 19.92 3.42 -1.98
N THR A 71 19.30 3.04 -3.09
CA THR A 71 19.33 3.80 -4.33
C THR A 71 18.01 4.54 -4.49
N VAL A 72 18.08 5.85 -4.68
CA VAL A 72 16.90 6.72 -4.86
C VAL A 72 17.03 7.55 -6.13
N ILE A 73 15.89 7.95 -6.69
CA ILE A 73 15.85 8.91 -7.79
C ILE A 73 15.49 10.28 -7.21
N VAL A 74 16.48 11.17 -7.14
CA VAL A 74 16.29 12.56 -6.70
C VAL A 74 16.61 13.46 -7.89
N SER A 75 15.68 14.35 -8.24
CA SER A 75 15.86 15.28 -9.39
C SER A 75 16.27 14.57 -10.69
N TYR A 76 15.62 13.45 -11.01
CA TYR A 76 15.87 12.62 -12.20
C TYR A 76 17.25 11.97 -12.26
N LYS A 77 17.97 11.93 -11.13
CA LYS A 77 19.27 11.30 -11.02
C LYS A 77 19.24 10.19 -9.99
N GLU A 78 19.74 9.03 -10.38
CA GLU A 78 20.00 7.92 -9.49
C GLU A 78 21.13 8.29 -8.52
N THR A 79 20.86 8.12 -7.23
CA THR A 79 21.77 8.50 -6.15
C THR A 79 21.76 7.42 -5.09
N ASP A 80 22.94 6.86 -4.80
CA ASP A 80 23.12 5.96 -3.68
C ASP A 80 23.28 6.76 -2.39
N ILE A 81 22.55 6.35 -1.36
CA ILE A 81 22.58 6.96 -0.03
C ILE A 81 23.05 5.90 0.94
N ALA A 82 24.22 6.13 1.53
CA ALA A 82 24.70 5.39 2.68
C ALA A 82 24.03 5.90 3.97
N ASP A 83 24.04 5.07 5.02
CA ASP A 83 23.48 5.37 6.35
C ASP A 83 23.88 6.76 6.87
N SER A 84 25.19 7.05 6.86
CA SER A 84 25.76 8.31 7.34
C SER A 84 25.26 9.55 6.59
N HIS A 85 24.68 9.40 5.40
CA HIS A 85 24.18 10.50 4.57
C HIS A 85 22.65 10.64 4.59
N PHE A 86 21.91 9.63 5.06
CA PHE A 86 20.47 9.58 4.91
C PHE A 86 19.74 10.72 5.62
N VAL A 87 20.07 11.01 6.88
CA VAL A 87 19.41 12.09 7.64
C VAL A 87 19.56 13.44 6.94
N LYS A 88 20.71 13.68 6.28
CA LYS A 88 20.96 14.89 5.49
C LYS A 88 20.16 14.91 4.18
N ALA A 89 20.01 13.75 3.54
CA ALA A 89 19.26 13.60 2.29
C ALA A 89 17.74 13.48 2.49
N TYR A 90 17.28 13.29 3.73
CA TYR A 90 15.90 12.92 4.06
C TYR A 90 14.85 13.77 3.35
N ASP A 91 14.95 15.10 3.41
CA ASP A 91 13.92 15.99 2.85
C ASP A 91 13.91 15.98 1.31
N SER A 92 15.00 15.53 0.67
CA SER A 92 15.05 15.33 -0.80
C SER A 92 14.46 13.99 -1.22
N VAL A 93 14.38 13.01 -0.32
CA VAL A 93 13.80 11.68 -0.55
C VAL A 93 12.33 11.66 -0.12
N PHE A 94 12.04 12.06 1.11
CA PHE A 94 10.70 12.16 1.71
C PHE A 94 10.01 13.46 1.33
N THR A 95 9.76 13.61 0.03
CA THR A 95 8.93 14.70 -0.52
C THR A 95 7.51 14.65 0.05
N ASP A 96 6.79 15.78 0.01
CA ASP A 96 5.39 15.85 0.46
C ASP A 96 4.51 14.79 -0.19
N ARG A 97 4.75 14.48 -1.46
CA ARG A 97 4.06 13.39 -2.18
C ARG A 97 4.33 12.04 -1.53
N LEU A 98 5.59 11.70 -1.28
CA LEU A 98 5.96 10.41 -0.69
C LEU A 98 5.44 10.31 0.75
N VAL A 99 5.56 11.37 1.54
CA VAL A 99 4.99 11.45 2.89
C VAL A 99 3.49 11.19 2.84
N ASN A 100 2.77 11.84 1.92
CA ASN A 100 1.33 11.64 1.79
C ASN A 100 0.96 10.19 1.43
N ILE A 101 1.72 9.56 0.54
CA ILE A 101 1.53 8.15 0.18
C ILE A 101 1.72 7.27 1.43
N ILE A 102 2.83 7.42 2.16
CA ILE A 102 3.13 6.61 3.34
C ILE A 102 2.03 6.76 4.40
N LEU A 103 1.55 7.97 4.65
CA LEU A 103 0.56 8.26 5.70
C LEU A 103 -0.87 7.79 5.36
N HIS A 104 -1.21 7.64 4.08
CA HIS A 104 -2.54 7.21 3.65
C HIS A 104 -2.57 5.78 3.13
N GLN A 105 -1.41 5.13 2.99
CA GLN A 105 -1.34 3.72 2.63
C GLN A 105 -2.05 2.89 3.70
N THR A 106 -3.15 2.24 3.32
CA THR A 106 -3.80 1.29 4.21
C THR A 106 -3.06 -0.03 4.14
N TYR A 107 -3.10 -0.78 5.24
CA TYR A 107 -2.49 -2.10 5.26
C TYR A 107 -3.15 -3.07 4.26
N ALA A 108 -4.43 -2.86 3.92
CA ALA A 108 -5.13 -3.65 2.91
C ALA A 108 -4.55 -3.47 1.50
N ASP A 109 -3.97 -2.29 1.22
CA ASP A 109 -3.42 -1.92 -0.09
C ASP A 109 -1.93 -2.25 -0.23
N LEU A 110 -1.31 -2.83 0.80
CA LEU A 110 0.10 -3.20 0.76
C LEU A 110 0.33 -4.34 -0.23
N PHE A 111 1.19 -4.09 -1.21
CA PHE A 111 1.63 -5.12 -2.13
C PHE A 111 2.63 -6.04 -1.42
N VAL A 112 2.29 -7.32 -1.28
CA VAL A 112 3.12 -8.34 -0.62
C VAL A 112 3.65 -9.31 -1.66
N ASN A 113 4.95 -9.57 -1.65
CA ASN A 113 5.58 -10.60 -2.45
C ASN A 113 6.50 -11.48 -1.58
N SER A 114 7.19 -12.46 -2.19
CA SER A 114 8.10 -13.37 -1.48
C SER A 114 9.29 -12.69 -0.81
N THR A 115 9.58 -11.43 -1.16
CA THR A 115 10.73 -10.66 -0.69
C THR A 115 10.33 -9.61 0.34
N GLY A 116 9.03 -9.39 0.58
CA GLY A 116 8.53 -8.48 1.61
C GLY A 116 7.30 -7.70 1.17
N VAL A 117 7.18 -6.48 1.72
CA VAL A 117 6.05 -5.58 1.51
C VAL A 117 6.51 -4.29 0.85
N MET A 118 5.84 -3.89 -0.22
CA MET A 118 6.06 -2.62 -0.89
C MET A 118 5.06 -1.56 -0.40
N ILE A 119 5.57 -0.36 -0.13
CA ILE A 119 4.79 0.83 0.22
C ILE A 119 4.86 1.79 -0.96
N GLY A 120 3.69 2.08 -1.54
CA GLY A 120 3.57 2.95 -2.70
C GLY A 120 2.70 2.34 -3.80
N PRO A 121 2.38 3.13 -4.83
CA PRO A 121 1.64 2.67 -6.01
C PRO A 121 2.42 1.67 -6.87
#